data_AF-A0A920C091-F1
#
_entry.id   AF-A0A920C091-F1
#
_cell.length_a   1.000
_cell.length_b   1.000
_cell.length_c   1.000
_cell.angle_alpha   90.00
_cell.angle_beta   90.00
_cell.angle_gamma   90.00
#
_symmetry.space_group_name_H-M   'P 1'
#
loop_
_entity.id
_entity.type
_entity.pdbx_description
1 polymer ?
#
loop_
_entity_poly.entity_id
_entity_poly.type
_entity_poly.pdbx_seq_one_letter_code
_entity_poly.pdbx_strand_id
1 'polypeptide(L)'
;MKIKLEDVLEAIESASDEFEYYCNTESGEIIMYGDSMLTGIDQSDFLEELEADDDNKYIELPSKFEINDYHIMETFIWSLPEGEVRDELEDAIRGRGAFRRFKDKIYYFALEEQWFSYRDSEYKRMAVRWCEDHNIEYI
;
A
#
# COMPACT_ATOMS: atom_id res chain seq x y z
N MET A 1 23.22 0.98 4.00
CA MET A 1 22.19 1.80 4.66
C MET A 1 21.10 0.85 5.15
N LYS A 2 20.40 1.17 6.24
CA LYS A 2 19.30 0.35 6.77
C LYS A 2 18.07 1.19 6.98
N ILE A 3 16.93 0.78 6.42
CA ILE A 3 15.64 1.43 6.65
C ILE A 3 14.82 0.66 7.69
N LYS A 4 13.91 1.33 8.39
CA LYS A 4 12.95 0.60 9.22
C LYS A 4 11.89 0.02 8.31
N LEU A 5 11.61 -1.26 8.45
CA LEU A 5 10.55 -1.89 7.66
C LEU A 5 9.18 -1.25 7.95
N GLU A 6 8.99 -0.75 9.18
CA GLU A 6 7.77 -0.03 9.58
C GLU A 6 7.54 1.23 8.74
N ASP A 7 8.59 2.00 8.44
CA ASP A 7 8.45 3.24 7.66
C ASP A 7 8.04 2.94 6.20
N VAL A 8 8.50 1.81 5.65
CA VAL A 8 8.08 1.32 4.32
C VAL A 8 6.64 0.82 4.36
N LEU A 9 6.27 0.09 5.41
CA LEU A 9 4.93 -0.43 5.60
C LEU A 9 3.91 0.71 5.70
N GLU A 10 4.20 1.73 6.52
CA GLU A 10 3.33 2.90 6.68
C GLU A 10 3.13 3.64 5.36
N ALA A 11 4.17 3.77 4.55
CA ALA A 11 4.09 4.38 3.23
C ALA A 11 3.25 3.55 2.24
N ILE A 12 3.42 2.23 2.21
CA ILE A 12 2.58 1.33 1.41
C ILE A 12 1.11 1.42 1.85
N GLU A 13 0.84 1.43 3.15
CA GLU A 13 -0.52 1.56 3.68
C GLU A 13 -1.19 2.90 3.35
N SER A 14 -0.38 3.95 3.19
CA SER A 14 -0.84 5.32 2.97
C SER A 14 -0.87 5.73 1.49
N ALA A 15 -0.29 4.94 0.59
CA ALA A 15 -0.25 5.23 -0.83
C ALA A 15 -1.65 5.36 -1.44
N SER A 16 -1.88 6.42 -2.21
CA SER A 16 -3.18 6.71 -2.83
C SER A 16 -3.01 7.38 -4.20
N ASP A 17 -4.09 7.90 -4.78
CA ASP A 17 -3.98 8.75 -5.99
C ASP A 17 -3.33 10.10 -5.69
N GLU A 18 -3.40 10.51 -4.42
CA GLU A 18 -3.02 11.82 -3.95
C GLU A 18 -1.63 11.85 -3.30
N PHE A 19 -1.16 10.68 -2.87
CA PHE A 19 0.08 10.53 -2.12
C PHE A 19 0.96 9.43 -2.72
N GLU A 20 2.13 9.85 -3.15
CA GLU A 20 3.22 8.98 -3.60
C GLU A 20 4.33 9.00 -2.54
N TYR A 21 5.14 7.94 -2.51
CA TYR A 21 6.20 7.79 -1.51
C TYR A 21 7.50 7.39 -2.18
N TYR A 22 8.60 8.02 -1.77
CA TYR A 22 9.92 7.79 -2.33
C TYR A 22 10.91 7.50 -1.21
N CYS A 23 11.78 6.51 -1.39
CA CYS A 23 12.90 6.25 -0.50
C CYS A 23 14.16 6.92 -1.03
N ASN A 24 14.76 7.77 -0.20
CA ASN A 24 16.12 8.24 -0.43
C ASN A 24 17.12 7.14 -0.05
N THR A 25 17.82 6.59 -1.03
CA THR A 25 18.73 5.45 -0.84
C THR A 25 20.04 5.80 -0.12
N GLU A 26 20.37 7.08 0.03
CA GLU A 26 21.55 7.52 0.78
C GLU A 26 21.23 7.63 2.27
N SER A 27 20.10 8.25 2.62
CA SER A 27 19.70 8.51 4.00
C SER A 27 18.83 7.40 4.60
N GLY A 28 18.10 6.66 3.76
CA GLY A 28 17.05 5.74 4.16
C GLY A 28 15.73 6.42 4.54
N GLU A 29 15.59 7.72 4.25
CA GLU A 29 14.38 8.49 4.55
C GLU A 29 13.26 8.18 3.55
N ILE A 30 12.03 8.06 4.05
CA ILE A 30 10.82 7.96 3.22
C ILE A 30 10.19 9.34 3.11
N ILE A 31 10.00 9.79 1.88
CA ILE A 31 9.50 11.11 1.52
C ILE A 31 8.10 10.92 0.94
N MET A 32 7.11 11.55 1.56
CA MET A 32 5.76 11.67 1.01
C MET A 32 5.74 12.83 0.01
N TYR A 33 5.23 12.57 -1.19
CA TYR A 33 4.93 13.58 -2.20
C TYR A 33 3.42 13.66 -2.43
N GLY A 34 2.89 14.87 -2.52
CA GLY A 34 1.48 15.10 -2.86
C GLY A 34 1.22 16.53 -3.32
N ASP A 35 0.10 16.72 -4.02
CA ASP A 35 -0.28 18.03 -4.57
C ASP A 35 -0.31 19.12 -3.48
N SER A 36 0.40 20.23 -3.70
CA SER A 36 0.54 21.30 -2.71
C SER A 36 -0.78 21.98 -2.34
N MET A 37 -1.80 21.94 -3.21
CA MET A 37 -3.14 22.41 -2.87
C MET A 37 -3.86 21.48 -1.89
N LEU A 38 -3.51 20.20 -1.90
CA LEU A 38 -4.05 19.21 -0.98
C LEU A 38 -3.28 19.18 0.35
N THR A 39 -1.95 19.19 0.30
CA THR A 39 -1.09 19.04 1.48
C THR A 39 -0.83 20.35 2.21
N GLY A 40 -0.90 21.48 1.50
CA GLY A 40 -0.45 22.78 1.99
C GLY A 40 1.07 22.90 2.12
N ILE A 41 1.83 21.93 1.60
CA ILE A 41 3.30 21.89 1.64
C ILE A 41 3.81 22.15 0.22
N ASP A 42 4.67 23.16 0.08
CA ASP A 42 5.39 23.39 -1.17
C ASP A 42 6.59 22.44 -1.26
N GLN A 43 6.52 21.49 -2.20
CA GLN A 43 7.55 20.49 -2.45
C GLN A 43 8.19 20.68 -3.83
N SER A 44 8.13 21.89 -4.40
CA SER A 44 8.74 22.22 -5.69
C SER A 44 10.24 21.91 -5.72
N ASP A 45 10.98 22.26 -4.67
CA ASP A 45 12.41 21.94 -4.55
C ASP A 45 12.68 20.43 -4.63
N PHE A 46 11.85 19.60 -3.99
CA PHE A 46 11.97 18.15 -4.05
C PHE A 46 11.64 17.60 -5.44
N LEU A 47 10.62 18.15 -6.10
CA LEU A 47 10.27 17.75 -7.47
C LEU A 47 11.39 18.08 -8.46
N GLU A 48 12.00 19.26 -8.34
CA GLU A 48 13.17 19.64 -9.15
C GLU A 48 14.36 18.71 -8.88
N GLU A 49 14.60 18.32 -7.62
CA GLU A 49 15.65 17.34 -7.29
C GLU A 49 15.34 15.95 -7.88
N LEU A 50 14.10 15.48 -7.78
CA LEU A 50 13.65 14.19 -8.31
C LEU A 50 13.75 14.15 -9.85
N GLU A 51 13.37 15.22 -10.54
CA GLU A 51 13.49 15.32 -12.01
C GLU A 51 14.95 15.36 -12.48
N ALA A 52 15.86 15.84 -11.63
CA ALA A 52 17.30 15.90 -11.91
C ALA A 52 18.08 14.68 -11.38
N ASP A 53 17.40 13.68 -10.81
CA ASP A 53 18.03 12.51 -10.18
C ASP A 53 18.53 11.47 -11.20
N ASP A 54 19.63 11.80 -11.89
CA ASP A 54 20.30 10.89 -12.83
C ASP A 54 20.90 9.63 -12.15
N ASP A 55 21.14 9.70 -10.83
CA ASP A 55 21.81 8.65 -10.06
C ASP A 55 20.82 7.63 -9.43
N ASN A 56 19.50 7.81 -9.64
CA ASN A 56 18.43 7.03 -9.01
C ASN A 56 18.57 6.96 -7.48
N LYS A 57 18.91 8.10 -6.87
CA LYS A 57 18.94 8.27 -5.42
C LYS A 57 17.56 8.03 -4.81
N TYR A 58 16.49 8.40 -5.51
CA TYR A 58 15.10 8.24 -5.08
C TYR A 58 14.46 7.05 -5.77
N ILE A 59 14.00 6.08 -4.97
CA ILE A 59 13.26 4.92 -5.47
C ILE A 59 11.81 5.05 -5.01
N GLU A 60 10.88 5.03 -5.96
CA GLU A 60 9.45 5.03 -5.68
C GLU A 60 9.02 3.75 -4.93
N LEU A 61 8.19 3.92 -3.90
CA LEU A 61 7.51 2.82 -3.23
C LEU A 61 6.29 2.37 -4.05
N PRO A 62 5.76 1.16 -3.82
CA PRO A 62 4.63 0.66 -4.60
C PRO A 62 3.45 1.64 -4.59
N SER A 63 3.01 2.05 -5.77
CA SER A 63 1.83 2.87 -5.95
C SER A 63 0.56 2.09 -5.55
N LYS A 64 -0.56 2.79 -5.33
CA LYS A 64 -1.86 2.13 -5.07
C LYS A 64 -2.26 1.10 -6.14
N PHE A 65 -1.78 1.27 -7.38
CA PHE A 65 -2.06 0.37 -8.49
C PHE A 65 -1.25 -0.93 -8.39
N GLU A 66 -0.01 -0.85 -7.91
CA GLU A 66 0.86 -1.99 -7.67
C GLU A 66 0.48 -2.75 -6.40
N ILE A 67 0.06 -2.03 -5.36
CA ILE A 67 -0.50 -2.61 -4.12
C ILE A 67 -1.76 -3.42 -4.44
N ASN A 68 -2.64 -2.87 -5.29
CA ASN A 68 -3.83 -3.56 -5.79
C ASN A 68 -4.71 -4.13 -4.66
N ASP A 69 -5.26 -3.24 -3.83
CA ASP A 69 -6.14 -3.62 -2.71
C ASP A 69 -7.34 -4.47 -3.13
N TYR A 70 -7.81 -4.30 -4.37
CA TYR A 70 -8.88 -5.14 -4.92
C TYR A 70 -8.44 -6.61 -4.98
N HIS A 71 -7.21 -6.88 -5.42
CA HIS A 71 -6.65 -8.21 -5.43
C HIS A 71 -6.43 -8.78 -4.02
N ILE A 72 -6.05 -7.93 -3.06
CA ILE A 72 -5.97 -8.34 -1.64
C ILE A 72 -7.35 -8.78 -1.14
N MET A 73 -8.42 -8.06 -1.49
CA MET A 73 -9.80 -8.47 -1.18
C MET A 73 -10.16 -9.80 -1.85
N GLU A 74 -9.85 -9.99 -3.14
CA GLU A 74 -10.13 -11.23 -3.85
C GLU A 74 -9.43 -12.44 -3.20
N THR A 75 -8.13 -12.31 -2.93
CA THR A 75 -7.33 -13.40 -2.34
C THR A 75 -7.74 -13.71 -0.91
N PHE A 76 -8.11 -12.69 -0.12
CA PHE A 76 -8.72 -12.90 1.19
C PHE A 76 -10.00 -13.73 1.08
N ILE A 77 -10.91 -13.37 0.18
CA ILE A 77 -12.17 -14.11 -0.01
C ILE A 77 -11.90 -15.56 -0.40
N TRP A 78 -10.91 -15.80 -1.26
CA TRP A 78 -10.53 -17.14 -1.70
C TRP A 78 -9.81 -17.96 -0.63
N SER A 79 -9.23 -17.30 0.39
CA SER A 79 -8.63 -17.95 1.54
C SER A 79 -9.68 -18.51 2.53
N LEU A 80 -10.93 -18.03 2.45
CA LEU A 80 -12.02 -18.50 3.30
C LEU A 80 -12.53 -19.88 2.83
N PRO A 81 -13.07 -20.70 3.75
CA PRO A 81 -13.75 -21.94 3.39
C PRO A 81 -14.89 -21.71 2.38
N GLU A 82 -15.13 -22.67 1.50
CA GLU A 82 -16.29 -22.65 0.60
C GLU A 82 -17.61 -22.60 1.40
N GLY A 83 -18.54 -21.76 0.95
CA GLY A 83 -19.85 -21.61 1.56
C GLY A 83 -20.42 -20.20 1.43
N GLU A 84 -21.57 -19.98 2.09
CA GLU A 84 -22.39 -18.76 1.99
C GLU A 84 -21.60 -17.48 2.24
N VAL A 85 -20.68 -17.49 3.22
CA VAL A 85 -19.86 -16.31 3.56
C VAL A 85 -18.96 -15.91 2.39
N ARG A 86 -18.30 -16.89 1.76
CA ARG A 86 -17.42 -16.65 0.61
C ARG A 86 -18.23 -16.17 -0.58
N ASP A 87 -19.33 -16.83 -0.90
CA ASP A 87 -20.21 -16.48 -2.03
C ASP A 87 -20.74 -15.04 -1.91
N GLU A 88 -21.21 -14.65 -0.72
CA GLU A 88 -21.71 -13.29 -0.43
C GLU A 88 -20.61 -12.22 -0.55
N LEU A 89 -19.37 -12.53 -0.19
CA LEU A 89 -18.24 -11.62 -0.36
C LEU A 89 -17.79 -11.52 -1.81
N GLU A 90 -17.76 -12.64 -2.55
CA GLU A 90 -17.45 -12.65 -4.00
C GLU A 90 -18.46 -11.80 -4.78
N ASP A 91 -19.74 -11.81 -4.40
CA ASP A 91 -20.76 -10.94 -4.97
C ASP A 91 -20.59 -9.48 -4.54
N ALA A 92 -20.23 -9.23 -3.28
CA ALA A 92 -20.06 -7.88 -2.74
C ALA A 92 -19.00 -7.07 -3.49
N ILE A 93 -17.91 -7.71 -3.94
CA ILE A 93 -16.80 -7.05 -4.63
C ILE A 93 -17.07 -6.72 -6.10
N ARG A 94 -18.24 -7.04 -6.65
CA ARG A 94 -18.54 -6.82 -8.08
C ARG A 94 -19.01 -5.38 -8.37
N GLY A 95 -18.34 -4.71 -9.28
CA GLY A 95 -18.77 -3.40 -9.81
C GLY A 95 -18.65 -2.23 -8.83
N ARG A 96 -19.31 -1.10 -9.15
CA ARG A 96 -19.18 0.15 -8.38
C ARG A 96 -19.61 -0.03 -6.92
N GLY A 97 -18.80 0.46 -6.00
CA GLY A 97 -19.05 0.37 -4.55
C GLY A 97 -18.54 -0.93 -3.90
N ALA A 98 -17.73 -1.71 -4.61
CA ALA A 98 -17.13 -2.96 -4.12
C ALA A 98 -16.51 -2.84 -2.71
N PHE A 99 -15.57 -1.90 -2.53
CA PHE A 99 -14.88 -1.68 -1.26
C PHE A 99 -15.83 -1.43 -0.09
N ARG A 100 -16.87 -0.61 -0.29
CA ARG A 100 -17.85 -0.33 0.77
C ARG A 100 -18.65 -1.57 1.14
N ARG A 101 -19.21 -2.26 0.15
CA ARG A 101 -20.02 -3.47 0.40
C ARG A 101 -19.20 -4.60 0.99
N PHE A 102 -17.96 -4.75 0.55
CA PHE A 102 -17.02 -5.70 1.14
C PHE A 102 -16.84 -5.42 2.62
N LYS A 103 -16.48 -4.18 3.00
CA LYS A 103 -16.36 -3.78 4.41
C LYS A 103 -17.66 -4.03 5.17
N ASP A 104 -18.81 -3.62 4.64
CA ASP A 104 -20.11 -3.86 5.27
C ASP A 104 -20.36 -5.37 5.54
N LYS A 105 -19.97 -6.25 4.61
CA LYS A 105 -20.07 -7.71 4.77
C LYS A 105 -19.04 -8.28 5.75
N ILE A 106 -17.81 -7.76 5.77
CA ILE A 106 -16.80 -8.13 6.78
C ILE A 106 -17.34 -7.89 8.19
N TYR A 107 -17.96 -6.72 8.44
CA TYR A 107 -18.59 -6.43 9.72
C TYR A 107 -19.82 -7.32 10.00
N TYR A 108 -20.64 -7.56 8.98
CA TYR A 108 -21.83 -8.41 9.12
C TYR A 108 -21.49 -9.84 9.54
N PHE A 109 -20.40 -10.40 9.01
CA PHE A 109 -19.95 -11.77 9.32
C PHE A 109 -18.95 -11.84 10.49
N ALA A 110 -18.65 -10.72 11.14
CA ALA A 110 -17.65 -10.63 12.22
C ALA A 110 -16.25 -11.15 11.79
N LEU A 111 -15.80 -10.76 10.60
CA LEU A 111 -14.52 -11.16 10.01
C LEU A 111 -13.45 -10.07 10.08
N GLU A 112 -13.68 -9.01 10.84
CA GLU A 112 -12.83 -7.81 10.88
C GLU A 112 -11.38 -8.16 11.24
N GLU A 113 -11.20 -8.95 12.30
CA GLU A 113 -9.87 -9.34 12.77
C GLU A 113 -9.13 -10.18 11.73
N GLN A 114 -9.82 -11.12 11.08
CA GLN A 114 -9.25 -11.96 10.02
C GLN A 114 -8.87 -11.11 8.80
N TRP A 115 -9.75 -10.18 8.41
CA TRP A 115 -9.50 -9.29 7.29
C TRP A 115 -8.29 -8.37 7.54
N PHE A 116 -8.25 -7.68 8.68
CA PHE A 116 -7.15 -6.78 9.00
C PHE A 116 -5.83 -7.55 9.12
N SER A 117 -5.82 -8.69 9.83
CA SER A 117 -4.62 -9.52 9.92
C SER A 117 -4.12 -10.00 8.56
N TYR A 118 -5.03 -10.40 7.65
CA TYR A 118 -4.67 -10.82 6.30
C TYR A 118 -4.09 -9.67 5.48
N ARG A 119 -4.79 -8.53 5.45
CA ARG A 119 -4.38 -7.34 4.70
C ARG A 119 -3.04 -6.80 5.18
N ASP A 120 -2.86 -6.65 6.49
CA ASP A 120 -1.62 -6.14 7.07
C ASP A 120 -0.44 -7.10 6.78
N SER A 121 -0.71 -8.41 6.69
CA SER A 121 0.28 -9.40 6.24
C SER A 121 0.63 -9.27 4.76
N GLU A 122 -0.33 -8.92 3.88
CA GLU A 122 -0.04 -8.60 2.46
C GLU A 122 0.83 -7.36 2.33
N TYR A 123 0.48 -6.26 2.99
CA TYR A 123 1.29 -5.03 2.96
C TYR A 123 2.70 -5.26 3.50
N LYS A 124 2.84 -6.03 4.59
CA LYS A 124 4.16 -6.40 5.11
C LYS A 124 4.98 -7.22 4.12
N ARG A 125 4.36 -8.16 3.39
CA ARG A 125 5.05 -8.91 2.33
C ARG A 125 5.49 -8.00 1.19
N MET A 126 4.66 -7.04 0.80
CA MET A 126 4.99 -6.05 -0.22
C MET A 126 6.17 -5.18 0.23
N ALA A 127 6.17 -4.71 1.48
CA ALA A 127 7.27 -3.94 2.05
C ALA A 127 8.60 -4.72 2.03
N VAL A 128 8.59 -5.97 2.51
CA VAL A 128 9.78 -6.85 2.49
C VAL A 128 10.26 -7.07 1.06
N ARG A 129 9.34 -7.41 0.16
CA ARG A 129 9.67 -7.67 -1.24
C ARG A 129 10.26 -6.44 -1.92
N TRP A 130 9.70 -5.26 -1.67
CA TRP A 130 10.22 -4.02 -2.23
C TRP A 130 11.66 -3.75 -1.75
N CYS A 131 11.95 -3.98 -0.46
CA CYS A 131 13.32 -3.88 0.05
C CYS A 131 14.26 -4.89 -0.64
N GLU A 132 13.83 -6.15 -0.78
CA GLU A 132 14.62 -7.20 -1.42
C GLU A 132 14.89 -6.91 -2.91
N ASP A 133 13.85 -6.51 -3.66
CA ASP A 133 13.94 -6.19 -5.08
C ASP A 133 14.91 -5.01 -5.35
N HIS A 134 15.04 -4.09 -4.40
CA HIS A 134 15.96 -2.93 -4.46
C HIS A 134 17.27 -3.12 -3.70
N ASN A 135 17.54 -4.32 -3.14
CA ASN A 135 18.74 -4.63 -2.35
C ASN A 135 18.95 -3.70 -1.14
N ILE A 136 17.86 -3.29 -0.49
CA ILE A 136 17.89 -2.43 0.70
C ILE A 136 17.83 -3.29 1.96
N GLU A 137 18.81 -3.13 2.85
CA GLU A 137 18.76 -3.77 4.17
C GLU A 137 17.70 -3.09 5.05
N TYR A 138 16.96 -3.87 5.83
CA TYR A 138 15.93 -3.36 6.75
C TYR A 138 16.08 -3.89 8.18
N ILE A 139 15.53 -3.15 9.14
CA ILE A 139 15.46 -3.48 10.57
C ILE A 139 14.03 -3.52 11.11
#